data_AF-A0A6L8EJW3-F1
#
_entry.id   AF-A0A6L8EJW3-F1
#
_cell.length_a   1.000
_cell.length_b   1.000
_cell.length_c   1.000
_cell.angle_alpha   90.00
_cell.angle_beta   90.00
_cell.angle_gamma   90.00
#
_symmetry.space_group_name_H-M   'P 1'
#
loop_
_entity.id
_entity.type
_entity.pdbx_description
1 polymer ?
#
loop_
_entity_poly.entity_id
_entity_poly.type
_entity_poly.pdbx_seq_one_letter_code
_entity_poly.pdbx_strand_id
1 'polypeptide(L)'
;MNNRKNEFTVTTRSGSAYVFPYSKADPCPKPDNRIKNLFVDKDFANEAFTYLLESGEEGSIHLEQTLEYNDDPTYYAELLIYKLSLEARQRVEKSETLPFSNLWSAHLLVKQQQLCQRLFFCNIRIPPVRPGNGIIQAAVSI
;
A
#
# COMPACT_ATOMS: atom_id res chain seq x y z
N MET A 1 13.78 -2.60 7.29
CA MET A 1 14.91 -3.23 6.61
C MET A 1 15.77 -3.92 7.64
N ASN A 2 15.89 -5.23 7.50
CA ASN A 2 16.74 -6.07 8.32
C ASN A 2 17.67 -6.85 7.39
N ASN A 3 18.88 -6.33 7.17
CA ASN A 3 19.89 -6.95 6.31
C ASN A 3 20.37 -8.32 6.79
N ARG A 4 20.08 -8.71 8.05
CA ARG A 4 20.40 -10.06 8.55
C ARG A 4 19.34 -11.08 8.14
N LYS A 5 18.08 -10.64 8.02
CA LYS A 5 16.95 -11.48 7.62
C LYS A 5 16.55 -11.33 6.14
N ASN A 6 17.16 -10.38 5.43
CA ASN A 6 16.87 -10.06 4.03
C ASN A 6 15.39 -9.71 3.80
N GLU A 7 14.85 -8.84 4.66
CA GLU A 7 13.45 -8.45 4.64
C GLU A 7 13.23 -6.96 4.92
N PHE A 8 12.19 -6.41 4.32
CA PHE A 8 11.59 -5.14 4.68
C PHE A 8 10.57 -5.37 5.79
N THR A 9 10.52 -4.44 6.75
CA THR A 9 9.53 -4.47 7.82
C THR A 9 8.73 -3.20 7.72
N VAL A 10 7.44 -3.37 7.55
CA VAL A 10 6.46 -2.31 7.34
C VAL A 10 5.51 -2.36 8.53
N THR A 11 5.63 -1.38 9.42
CA THR A 11 4.78 -1.25 10.60
C THR A 11 3.59 -0.38 10.24
N THR A 12 2.40 -0.65 10.72
CA THR A 12 1.25 0.24 10.57
C THR A 12 1.03 1.08 11.82
N ARG A 13 0.17 2.10 11.75
CA ARG A 13 -0.20 2.98 12.85
C ARG A 13 -0.99 2.23 13.91
N SER A 14 -1.76 1.21 13.51
CA SER A 14 -2.41 0.26 14.41
C SER A 14 -1.40 -0.55 15.23
N GLY A 15 -0.11 -0.54 14.84
CA GLY A 15 0.96 -1.27 15.50
C GLY A 15 1.24 -2.64 14.90
N SER A 16 0.47 -3.08 13.90
CA SER A 16 0.73 -4.31 13.16
C SER A 16 2.05 -4.18 12.40
N ALA A 17 2.83 -5.26 12.31
CA ALA A 17 4.07 -5.28 11.55
C ALA A 17 4.00 -6.35 10.47
N TYR A 18 4.18 -5.94 9.23
CA TYR A 18 4.19 -6.78 8.05
C TYR A 18 5.61 -6.91 7.53
N VAL A 19 5.89 -8.06 6.91
CA VAL A 19 7.21 -8.37 6.38
C VAL A 19 7.12 -8.55 4.88
N PHE A 20 8.05 -7.94 4.14
CA PHE A 20 8.18 -8.16 2.71
C PHE A 20 9.60 -8.66 2.38
N PRO A 21 9.76 -9.86 1.82
CA PRO A 21 11.08 -10.46 1.62
C PRO A 21 11.81 -9.83 0.42
N TYR A 22 13.14 -9.70 0.50
CA TYR A 22 13.97 -9.16 -0.60
C TYR A 22 13.88 -9.99 -1.88
N SER A 23 13.65 -11.29 -1.76
CA SER A 23 13.48 -12.20 -2.90
C SER A 23 12.27 -11.88 -3.78
N LYS A 24 11.30 -11.11 -3.28
CA LYS A 24 10.10 -10.67 -4.01
C LYS A 24 10.21 -9.23 -4.48
N ALA A 25 11.26 -8.52 -4.09
CA ALA A 25 11.53 -7.17 -4.54
C ALA A 25 12.18 -7.18 -5.92
N ASP A 26 11.87 -6.18 -6.72
CA ASP A 26 12.48 -5.95 -8.04
C ASP A 26 13.00 -4.51 -8.09
N PRO A 27 14.32 -4.27 -8.27
CA PRO A 27 15.42 -5.23 -8.34
C PRO A 27 15.76 -5.92 -7.00
N CYS A 28 15.94 -7.24 -7.03
CA CYS A 28 16.21 -8.03 -5.83
C CYS A 28 17.55 -7.64 -5.15
N PRO A 29 17.54 -7.16 -3.89
CA PRO A 29 18.75 -6.87 -3.13
C PRO A 29 19.62 -8.12 -2.93
N LYS A 30 20.88 -8.07 -3.35
CA LYS A 30 21.84 -9.17 -3.22
C LYS A 30 22.93 -8.84 -2.20
N PRO A 31 23.65 -9.84 -1.64
CA PRO A 31 24.75 -9.59 -0.72
C PRO A 31 25.84 -8.66 -1.27
N ASP A 32 26.07 -8.73 -2.59
CA ASP A 32 27.05 -7.94 -3.34
C ASP A 32 26.51 -6.59 -3.82
N ASN A 33 25.19 -6.38 -3.72
CA ASN A 33 24.52 -5.14 -4.13
C ASN A 33 23.43 -4.81 -3.11
N ARG A 34 23.86 -4.22 -1.99
CA ARG A 34 23.00 -3.99 -0.83
C ARG A 34 22.18 -2.73 -0.99
N ILE A 35 21.16 -2.60 -0.14
CA ILE A 35 20.34 -1.40 -0.08
C ILE A 35 21.16 -0.28 0.56
N LYS A 36 21.40 0.77 -0.21
CA LYS A 36 22.08 2.00 0.19
C LYS A 36 21.13 2.98 0.88
N ASN A 37 19.91 3.12 0.37
CA ASN A 37 18.92 4.04 0.93
C ASN A 37 17.50 3.51 0.79
N LEU A 38 16.59 3.96 1.66
CA LEU A 38 15.18 3.61 1.65
C LEU A 38 14.35 4.80 2.11
N PHE A 39 13.36 5.20 1.31
CA PHE A 39 12.53 6.37 1.56
C PHE A 39 11.07 6.12 1.14
N VAL A 40 10.16 6.89 1.73
CA VAL A 40 8.76 6.92 1.28
C VAL A 40 8.70 7.73 0.01
N ASP A 41 8.06 7.16 -1.00
CA ASP A 41 7.94 7.80 -2.30
C ASP A 41 6.65 8.62 -2.37
N LYS A 42 6.81 9.93 -2.58
CA LYS A 42 5.70 10.88 -2.64
C LYS A 42 4.96 10.80 -3.97
N ASP A 43 5.62 10.31 -5.02
CA ASP A 43 5.02 10.20 -6.34
C ASP A 43 3.96 9.08 -6.36
N PHE A 44 4.08 8.14 -5.44
CA PHE A 44 3.09 7.10 -5.16
C PHE A 44 2.13 7.46 -4.02
N ALA A 45 1.84 8.75 -3.81
CA ALA A 45 0.91 9.22 -2.78
C ALA A 45 1.25 8.73 -1.33
N ASN A 46 2.53 8.45 -1.07
CA ASN A 46 3.02 7.80 0.15
C ASN A 46 2.50 6.37 0.37
N GLU A 47 2.05 5.66 -0.67
CA GLU A 47 1.59 4.26 -0.59
C GLU A 47 2.67 3.25 -1.01
N ALA A 48 3.84 3.74 -1.43
CA ALA A 48 5.00 2.93 -1.72
C ALA A 48 6.25 3.45 -1.00
N PHE A 49 7.20 2.55 -0.77
CA PHE A 49 8.56 2.91 -0.39
C PHE A 49 9.51 2.51 -1.52
N THR A 50 10.44 3.40 -1.82
CA THR A 50 11.46 3.21 -2.83
C THR A 50 12.80 2.95 -2.14
N TYR A 51 13.55 1.99 -2.64
CA TYR A 51 14.88 1.64 -2.16
C TYR A 51 15.90 1.80 -3.29
N LEU A 52 17.09 2.27 -2.92
CA LEU A 52 18.24 2.42 -3.80
C LEU A 52 19.29 1.39 -3.42
N LEU A 53 19.79 0.65 -4.40
CA LEU A 53 20.90 -0.27 -4.26
C LEU A 53 22.26 0.44 -4.39
N GLU A 54 23.33 -0.21 -3.95
CA GLU A 54 24.70 0.29 -4.09
C GLU A 54 25.13 0.45 -5.55
N SER A 55 24.61 -0.38 -6.45
CA SER A 55 24.77 -0.27 -7.91
C SER A 55 24.14 1.00 -8.50
N GLY A 56 23.26 1.66 -7.76
CA GLY A 56 22.46 2.79 -8.23
C GLY A 56 21.11 2.39 -8.85
N GLU A 57 20.81 1.10 -8.94
CA GLU A 57 19.46 0.64 -9.31
C GLU A 57 18.45 0.98 -8.22
N GLU A 58 17.22 1.28 -8.61
CA GLU A 58 16.12 1.61 -7.71
C GLU A 58 14.94 0.66 -7.91
N GLY A 59 14.22 0.40 -6.82
CA GLY A 59 12.96 -0.35 -6.85
C GLY A 59 11.95 0.25 -5.90
N SER A 60 10.68 0.09 -6.25
CA SER A 60 9.56 0.57 -5.46
C SER A 60 8.68 -0.61 -5.07
N ILE A 61 8.31 -0.66 -3.78
CA ILE A 61 7.39 -1.66 -3.26
C ILE A 61 6.17 -0.92 -2.74
N HIS A 62 5.01 -1.26 -3.32
CA HIS A 62 3.74 -0.76 -2.86
C HIS A 62 3.31 -1.48 -1.58
N LEU A 63 2.60 -0.76 -0.71
CA LEU A 63 2.03 -1.35 0.49
C LEU A 63 1.11 -2.53 0.16
N GLU A 64 0.31 -2.41 -0.90
CA GLU A 64 -0.57 -3.47 -1.39
C GLU A 64 0.18 -4.79 -1.57
N GLN A 65 1.35 -4.77 -2.24
CA GLN A 65 2.19 -5.97 -2.42
C GLN A 65 2.63 -6.57 -1.08
N THR A 66 2.85 -5.72 -0.06
CA THR A 66 3.18 -6.17 1.28
C THR A 66 1.99 -6.81 1.97
N LEU A 67 0.80 -6.20 1.88
CA LEU A 67 -0.42 -6.72 2.49
C LEU A 67 -0.88 -8.02 1.82
N GLU A 68 -0.80 -8.08 0.49
CA GLU A 68 -1.04 -9.30 -0.29
C GLU A 68 -0.10 -10.43 0.12
N TYR A 69 1.21 -10.17 0.21
CA TYR A 69 2.17 -11.20 0.63
C TYR A 69 1.89 -11.76 2.04
N ASN A 70 1.35 -10.93 2.94
CA ASN A 70 1.05 -11.33 4.31
C ASN A 70 -0.39 -11.86 4.48
N ASP A 71 -1.12 -12.05 3.37
CA ASP A 71 -2.52 -12.47 3.35
C ASP A 71 -3.42 -11.65 4.30
N ASP A 72 -3.26 -10.32 4.32
CA ASP A 72 -3.98 -9.49 5.29
C ASP A 72 -5.50 -9.57 5.09
N PRO A 73 -6.27 -10.01 6.11
CA PRO A 73 -7.70 -10.23 5.96
C PRO A 73 -8.49 -8.92 5.81
N THR A 74 -7.98 -7.81 6.35
CA THR A 74 -8.64 -6.50 6.25
C THR A 74 -8.52 -5.97 4.83
N TYR A 75 -7.31 -6.03 4.26
CA TYR A 75 -7.05 -5.67 2.88
C TYR A 75 -7.94 -6.47 1.90
N TYR A 76 -8.04 -7.79 2.07
CA TYR A 76 -8.90 -8.59 1.19
C TYR A 76 -10.39 -8.31 1.38
N ALA A 77 -10.84 -8.04 2.60
CA ALA A 77 -12.22 -7.64 2.86
C ALA A 77 -12.55 -6.31 2.15
N GLU A 78 -11.66 -5.33 2.25
CA GLU A 78 -11.81 -4.03 1.59
C GLU A 78 -11.78 -4.16 0.06
N LEU A 79 -10.84 -4.95 -0.48
CA LEU A 79 -10.76 -5.23 -1.91
C LEU A 79 -12.03 -5.92 -2.42
N LEU A 80 -12.58 -6.87 -1.65
CA LEU A 80 -13.83 -7.55 -2.00
C LEU A 80 -15.00 -6.57 -1.99
N ILE A 81 -15.13 -5.73 -0.96
CA ILE A 81 -16.16 -4.70 -0.88
C ILE A 81 -16.09 -3.76 -2.09
N TYR A 82 -14.88 -3.33 -2.46
CA TYR A 82 -14.66 -2.49 -3.62
C TYR A 82 -15.13 -3.18 -4.91
N LYS A 83 -14.72 -4.43 -5.15
CA LYS A 83 -15.14 -5.22 -6.33
C LYS A 83 -16.66 -5.36 -6.41
N LEU A 84 -17.30 -5.72 -5.29
CA LEU A 84 -18.76 -5.84 -5.21
C LEU A 84 -19.46 -4.49 -5.46
N SER A 85 -18.89 -3.38 -5.00
CA SER A 85 -19.43 -2.04 -5.26
C SER A 85 -19.38 -1.68 -6.76
N LEU A 86 -18.29 -2.05 -7.45
CA LEU A 86 -18.16 -1.85 -8.89
C LEU A 86 -19.16 -2.69 -9.68
N GLU A 87 -19.33 -3.96 -9.31
CA GLU A 87 -20.33 -4.83 -9.94
C GLU A 87 -21.75 -4.32 -9.74
N ALA A 88 -22.08 -3.91 -8.52
CA ALA A 88 -23.38 -3.32 -8.21
C ALA A 88 -23.63 -2.08 -9.08
N ARG A 89 -22.63 -1.18 -9.19
CA ARG A 89 -22.69 0.00 -10.05
C ARG A 89 -22.95 -0.38 -11.52
N GLN A 90 -22.17 -1.31 -12.06
CA GLN A 90 -22.32 -1.75 -13.45
C GLN A 90 -23.70 -2.35 -13.73
N ARG A 91 -24.27 -3.10 -12.78
CA ARG A 91 -25.62 -3.68 -12.92
C ARG A 91 -26.71 -2.62 -12.87
N VAL A 92 -26.57 -1.61 -12.01
CA VAL A 92 -27.49 -0.45 -11.96
C VAL A 92 -27.40 0.36 -13.24
N GLU A 93 -26.19 0.62 -13.77
CA GLU A 93 -25.99 1.33 -15.03
C GLU A 93 -26.56 0.57 -16.25
N LYS A 94 -26.55 -0.77 -16.22
CA LYS A 94 -27.10 -1.63 -17.29
C LYS A 94 -28.61 -1.87 -17.21
N SER A 95 -29.19 -1.78 -16.01
CA SER A 95 -30.64 -1.86 -15.85
C SER A 95 -31.24 -0.54 -16.32
N GLU A 96 -32.03 -0.54 -17.40
CA GLU A 96 -32.71 0.66 -17.95
C GLU A 96 -33.79 1.25 -17.00
N THR A 97 -33.70 0.99 -15.71
CA THR A 97 -34.57 1.57 -14.69
C THR A 97 -34.00 2.93 -14.33
N LEU A 98 -34.64 4.00 -14.81
CA LEU A 98 -34.24 5.39 -14.57
C LEU A 98 -33.77 5.61 -13.12
N PRO A 99 -32.58 6.18 -12.88
CA PRO A 99 -32.24 6.60 -11.53
C PRO A 99 -33.18 7.76 -11.20
N PHE A 100 -33.97 7.58 -10.15
CA PHE A 100 -34.75 8.64 -9.50
C PHE A 100 -33.94 9.94 -9.55
N SER A 101 -34.44 10.87 -10.36
CA SER A 101 -34.12 12.29 -10.45
C SER A 101 -32.85 12.75 -9.69
N ASN A 102 -31.84 13.09 -10.49
CA ASN A 102 -30.93 14.24 -10.42
C ASN A 102 -30.16 14.58 -9.10
N LEU A 103 -28.85 14.82 -9.29
CA LEU A 103 -27.83 15.33 -8.34
C LEU A 103 -27.43 14.44 -7.16
N TRP A 104 -28.37 13.77 -6.48
CA TRP A 104 -28.01 12.98 -5.29
C TRP A 104 -27.25 11.68 -5.60
N SER A 105 -27.58 10.99 -6.68
CA SER A 105 -26.93 9.72 -7.05
C SER A 105 -25.48 9.90 -7.49
N ALA A 106 -25.17 10.95 -8.26
CA ALA A 106 -23.79 11.25 -8.65
C ALA A 106 -22.96 11.75 -7.45
N HIS A 107 -23.56 12.53 -6.55
CA HIS A 107 -22.88 13.00 -5.33
C HIS A 107 -22.64 11.86 -4.33
N LEU A 108 -23.56 10.90 -4.22
CA LEU A 108 -23.38 9.70 -3.41
C LEU A 108 -22.34 8.75 -4.03
N LEU A 109 -22.32 8.62 -5.36
CA LEU A 109 -21.31 7.83 -6.10
C LEU A 109 -19.90 8.41 -5.96
N VAL A 110 -19.75 9.73 -6.13
CA VAL A 110 -18.46 10.41 -5.90
C VAL A 110 -18.08 10.33 -4.42
N LYS A 111 -19.03 10.46 -3.48
CA LYS A 111 -18.75 10.28 -2.06
C LYS A 111 -18.39 8.84 -1.70
N GLN A 112 -19.03 7.84 -2.32
CA GLN A 112 -18.72 6.43 -2.08
C GLN A 112 -17.36 6.08 -2.68
N GLN A 113 -17.05 6.58 -3.87
CA GLN A 113 -15.74 6.44 -4.49
C GLN A 113 -14.65 7.18 -3.71
N GLN A 114 -14.92 8.39 -3.18
CA GLN A 114 -14.02 9.13 -2.29
C GLN A 114 -13.92 8.53 -0.88
N LEU A 115 -14.96 7.86 -0.37
CA LEU A 115 -14.93 7.13 0.90
C LEU A 115 -14.13 5.84 0.77
N CYS A 116 -14.31 5.09 -0.32
CA CYS A 116 -13.44 3.97 -0.65
C CYS A 116 -11.99 4.46 -0.83
N GLN A 117 -11.74 5.51 -1.61
CA GLN A 117 -10.38 6.08 -1.71
C GLN A 117 -9.84 6.53 -0.34
N ARG A 118 -10.62 7.23 0.51
CA ARG A 118 -10.20 7.66 1.86
C ARG A 118 -9.97 6.51 2.85
N LEU A 119 -10.68 5.40 2.71
CA LEU A 119 -10.46 4.21 3.52
C LEU A 119 -9.23 3.43 3.05
N PHE A 120 -8.86 3.54 1.77
CA PHE A 120 -7.65 2.95 1.19
C PHE A 120 -6.38 3.80 1.36
N PHE A 121 -6.50 5.10 1.68
CA PHE A 121 -5.36 6.02 1.69
C PHE A 121 -4.40 5.79 2.86
N CYS A 122 -3.46 4.91 2.59
CA CYS A 122 -2.50 4.44 3.56
C CYS A 122 -1.22 5.27 3.49
N ASN A 123 -1.02 6.21 4.42
CA ASN A 123 0.16 7.06 4.39
C ASN A 123 1.36 6.37 5.05
N ILE A 124 2.29 5.85 4.26
CA ILE A 124 3.60 5.40 4.73
C ILE A 124 4.36 6.63 5.30
N ARG A 125 4.87 6.50 6.52
CA ARG A 125 5.80 7.40 7.20
C ARG A 125 6.95 6.60 7.79
N ILE A 126 8.19 6.94 7.49
CA ILE A 126 9.33 6.34 8.19
C ILE A 126 9.46 6.97 9.59
N PRO A 127 9.30 6.22 10.71
CA PRO A 127 9.60 6.73 12.04
C PRO A 127 11.08 7.14 12.15
N PRO A 128 11.41 8.15 12.97
CA PRO A 128 12.80 8.55 13.18
C PRO A 128 13.61 7.36 13.72
N VAL A 129 14.68 7.02 13.00
CA VAL A 129 15.60 5.92 13.33
C VAL A 129 16.21 6.19 14.71
N ARG A 130 15.98 5.31 15.69
CA ARG A 130 16.74 5.35 16.95
C ARG A 130 18.17 4.90 16.65
N PRO A 131 19.20 5.71 16.93
CA PRO A 131 20.58 5.31 16.73
C PRO A 131 20.91 4.21 17.74
N GLY A 132 21.05 2.97 17.28
CA GLY A 132 21.41 1.85 18.15
C GLY A 132 21.08 0.46 17.60
N ASN A 133 20.08 0.34 16.72
CA ASN A 133 19.74 -0.93 16.07
C ASN A 133 19.61 -0.70 14.56
N GLY A 134 20.34 -1.46 13.75
CA GLY A 134 20.36 -1.37 12.28
C GLY A 134 19.06 -1.78 11.58
N ILE A 135 17.90 -1.36 12.11
CA ILE A 135 16.57 -1.62 11.60
C ILE A 135 15.93 -0.27 11.26
N ILE A 136 15.93 0.08 9.96
CA ILE A 136 15.12 1.20 9.45
C ILE A 136 13.69 0.65 9.25
N GLN A 137 12.72 1.10 10.03
CA GLN A 137 11.32 0.69 9.91
C GLN A 137 10.58 1.72 9.04
N ALA A 138 9.70 1.27 8.14
CA ALA A 138 8.69 2.16 7.55
C ALA A 138 7.42 1.99 8.37
N ALA A 139 6.86 3.05 8.95
CA ALA A 139 5.53 3.03 9.55
C ALA A 139 4.48 3.40 8.49
N VAL A 140 3.21 3.06 8.70
CA VAL A 140 2.14 3.19 7.70
C VAL A 140 0.85 3.56 8.40
N SER A 141 0.23 4.69 8.07
CA SER A 141 -1.09 5.04 8.62
C SER A 141 -2.19 4.47 7.74
N ILE A 142 -2.71 3.29 8.11
CA ILE A 142 -4.06 2.84 7.74
C ILE A 142 -5.04 3.56 8.66
#